data_AF-X1DRD1-F1
#
_entry.id   AF-X1DRD1-F1
#
_cell.length_a   1.000
_cell.length_b   1.000
_cell.length_c   1.000
_cell.angle_alpha   90.00
_cell.angle_beta   90.00
_cell.angle_gamma   90.00
#
_symmetry.space_group_name_H-M   'P 1'
#
loop_
_entity.id
_entity.type
_entity.pdbx_description
1 polymer ?
#
loop_
_entity_poly.entity_id
_entity_poly.type
_entity_poly.pdbx_seq_one_letter_code
_entity_poly.pdbx_strand_id
1 'polypeptide(L)' 'YCKARSKKDFSVHTADNDVNYVEELTFDFNEIEPRIALPPSPANVKPVAEVTGIKVDSVVIASCTNGRYEDFEIV' A
#
# COMPACT_ATOMS: atom_id res chain seq x y z
N TYR A 1 1.94 -2.49 17.44
CA TYR A 1 1.53 -3.85 17.04
C TYR A 1 2.31 -4.96 17.75
N CYS A 2 3.64 -5.08 17.52
CA CYS A 2 4.46 -6.20 18.01
C CYS A 2 4.37 -6.43 19.52
N LYS A 3 4.51 -5.39 20.34
CA LYS A 3 4.41 -5.46 21.82
C LYS A 3 3.13 -6.16 22.31
N ALA A 4 1.99 -5.87 21.68
CA ALA A 4 0.70 -6.43 22.08
C ALA A 4 0.55 -7.92 21.72
N ARG A 5 1.25 -8.41 20.68
CA ARG A 5 1.12 -9.79 20.18
C ARG A 5 2.26 -10.72 20.62
N SER A 6 3.50 -10.24 20.66
CA SER A 6 4.66 -11.09 20.98
C SER A 6 4.87 -11.25 22.49
N LYS A 7 4.47 -10.26 23.31
CA LYS A 7 4.81 -10.16 24.74
C LYS A 7 6.31 -10.31 25.04
N LYS A 8 7.16 -10.09 24.04
CA LYS A 8 8.63 -10.11 24.16
C LYS A 8 9.17 -8.70 24.09
N ASP A 9 10.28 -8.47 24.77
CA ASP A 9 11.05 -7.25 24.63
C ASP A 9 11.75 -7.23 23.26
N PHE A 10 11.88 -6.02 22.71
CA PHE A 10 12.57 -5.76 21.46
C PHE A 10 13.16 -4.35 21.49
N SER A 11 14.25 -4.16 20.77
CA SER A 11 14.86 -2.85 20.57
C SER A 11 14.23 -2.15 19.37
N VAL A 12 13.94 -0.86 19.52
CA VAL A 12 13.52 -0.01 18.39
C VAL A 12 14.77 0.55 17.75
N HIS A 13 14.86 0.43 16.42
CA HIS A 13 15.94 0.99 15.63
C HIS A 13 15.37 2.09 14.72
N THR A 14 16.03 3.24 14.69
CA THR A 14 15.70 4.39 13.84
C THR A 14 16.91 4.79 13.03
N ALA A 15 16.70 5.43 11.89
CA ALA A 15 17.80 6.03 11.13
C ALA A 15 18.48 7.15 11.94
N ASP A 16 19.76 7.40 11.68
CA ASP A 16 20.48 8.55 12.20
C ASP A 16 19.95 9.84 11.57
N ASN A 17 20.01 10.96 12.30
CA ASN A 17 19.49 12.25 11.82
C ASN A 17 20.31 12.87 10.67
N ASP A 18 21.56 12.43 10.47
CA ASP A 18 22.52 13.02 9.52
C ASP A 18 22.98 11.95 8.52
N VAL A 19 22.01 11.34 7.84
CA VAL A 19 22.23 10.32 6.82
C VAL A 19 21.98 10.91 5.43
N ASN A 20 22.85 10.58 4.47
CA ASN A 20 22.68 10.96 3.08
C ASN A 20 21.98 9.82 2.32
N TYR A 21 20.82 10.10 1.72
CA TYR A 21 20.14 9.18 0.82
C TYR A 21 20.63 9.36 -0.62
N VAL A 22 20.62 8.29 -1.42
CA VAL A 22 20.92 8.37 -2.87
C VAL A 22 19.83 9.16 -3.61
N GLU A 23 18.61 9.14 -3.09
CA GLU A 23 17.45 9.84 -3.63
C GLU A 23 16.45 10.12 -2.50
N GLU A 24 15.84 11.30 -2.52
CA GLU A 24 14.76 11.69 -1.60
C GLU A 24 13.51 12.02 -2.42
N LEU A 25 12.40 11.35 -2.09
CA LEU A 25 11.12 11.51 -2.76
C LEU A 25 10.08 12.03 -1.76
N THR A 26 9.44 13.15 -2.08
CA THR A 26 8.37 13.75 -1.27
C THR A 26 7.03 13.54 -1.97
N PHE A 27 6.01 13.11 -1.22
CA PHE A 27 4.67 12.86 -1.72
C PHE A 27 3.63 13.58 -0.87
N ASP A 28 2.67 14.26 -1.51
CA ASP A 28 1.47 14.76 -0.83
C ASP A 28 0.35 13.71 -0.91
N PHE A 29 -0.04 13.15 0.23
CA PHE A 29 -1.10 12.15 0.30
C PHE A 29 -2.50 12.71 -0.02
N ASN A 30 -2.69 14.03 0.03
CA ASN A 30 -3.97 14.65 -0.34
C ASN A 30 -4.22 14.65 -1.85
N GLU A 31 -3.15 14.53 -2.65
CA GLU A 31 -3.24 14.51 -4.12
C GLU A 31 -3.38 13.08 -4.68
N ILE A 32 -3.31 12.05 -3.84
CA ILE A 32 -3.36 10.66 -4.27
C ILE A 32 -4.80 10.21 -4.48
N GLU A 33 -5.13 9.91 -5.73
CA GLU A 33 -6.38 9.28 -6.15
C GLU A 33 -6.29 7.74 -6.18
N PRO A 34 -7.43 7.01 -6.26
CA PRO A 34 -7.43 5.57 -6.46
C PRO A 34 -6.67 5.17 -7.74
N ARG A 35 -5.72 4.24 -7.59
CA ARG A 35 -4.90 3.74 -8.70
C ARG A 35 -5.04 2.23 -8.88
N ILE A 36 -4.78 1.77 -10.09
CA ILE A 36 -4.82 0.35 -10.47
C ILE A 36 -3.58 -0.02 -11.28
N ALA A 37 -2.97 -1.15 -10.94
CA ALA A 37 -1.89 -1.75 -11.72
C ALA A 37 -2.49 -2.64 -12.82
N LEU A 38 -2.13 -2.38 -14.07
CA LEU A 38 -2.60 -3.14 -15.22
C LEU A 38 -1.60 -4.24 -15.60
N PRO A 39 -2.06 -5.34 -16.23
CA PRO A 39 -1.15 -6.34 -16.77
C PRO A 39 -0.11 -5.76 -17.76
N PRO A 40 1.07 -6.40 -17.90
CA PRO A 40 1.52 -7.59 -17.17
C PRO A 40 2.31 -7.27 -15.89
N SER A 41 2.47 -5.99 -15.52
CA SER A 41 3.44 -5.56 -14.50
C SER A 41 2.79 -4.74 -13.39
N PRO A 42 3.15 -4.97 -12.11
CA PRO A 42 2.68 -4.13 -11.00
C PRO A 42 3.13 -2.67 -11.12
N ALA A 43 4.18 -2.38 -11.90
CA ALA A 43 4.64 -1.02 -12.14
C ALA A 43 3.79 -0.25 -13.18
N ASN A 44 2.92 -0.93 -13.93
CA ASN A 44 2.04 -0.30 -14.93
C ASN A 44 0.80 0.30 -14.24
N VAL A 45 1.01 1.35 -13.45
CA VAL A 45 -0.03 1.95 -12.60
C VAL A 45 -0.71 3.13 -13.31
N LYS A 46 -2.04 3.11 -13.35
CA LYS A 46 -2.86 4.20 -13.89
C LYS A 46 -3.93 4.66 -12.88
N PRO A 47 -4.42 5.90 -12.96
CA PRO A 47 -5.66 6.30 -12.30
C PRO A 47 -6.81 5.36 -12.67
N VAL A 48 -7.64 5.00 -11.69
CA VAL A 48 -8.82 4.15 -11.96
C VAL A 48 -9.78 4.82 -12.95
N ALA A 49 -9.89 6.16 -12.89
CA ALA A 49 -10.75 6.95 -13.76
C ALA A 49 -10.45 6.74 -15.27
N GLU A 50 -9.18 6.54 -15.64
CA GLU A 50 -8.76 6.35 -17.04
C GLU A 50 -9.18 5.00 -17.64
N VAL A 51 -9.51 4.01 -16.82
CA VAL A 51 -9.79 2.63 -17.25
C VAL A 51 -11.22 2.20 -16.93
N THR A 52 -12.09 3.17 -16.68
CA THR A 52 -13.52 2.92 -16.42
C THR A 52 -14.22 2.29 -17.63
N GLY A 53 -15.23 1.46 -17.37
CA GLY A 53 -16.01 0.79 -18.42
C GLY A 53 -15.43 -0.55 -18.91
N ILE A 54 -14.25 -0.96 -18.43
CA ILE A 54 -13.74 -2.32 -18.68
C ILE A 54 -14.60 -3.32 -17.90
N LYS A 55 -15.13 -4.33 -18.61
CA LYS A 55 -15.87 -5.43 -17.99
C LYS A 55 -14.93 -6.25 -17.10
N VAL A 56 -15.36 -6.50 -15.87
CA VAL A 56 -14.69 -7.40 -14.92
C VAL A 56 -15.61 -8.58 -14.65
N ASP A 57 -15.17 -9.78 -15.00
CA ASP A 57 -15.98 -11.00 -14.83
C ASP A 57 -15.89 -11.57 -13.40
N SER A 58 -14.78 -11.35 -12.71
CA SER A 58 -14.53 -11.84 -11.36
C SER A 58 -13.69 -10.86 -10.56
N VAL A 59 -13.98 -10.76 -9.27
CA VAL A 59 -13.21 -9.96 -8.31
C VAL A 59 -12.74 -10.86 -7.18
N VAL A 60 -11.46 -10.77 -6.84
CA VAL A 60 -10.89 -11.37 -5.63
C VAL A 60 -10.60 -10.23 -4.67
N ILE A 61 -11.27 -10.24 -3.52
CA ILE A 61 -11.04 -9.30 -2.44
C ILE A 61 -10.15 -9.99 -1.42
N ALA A 62 -9.10 -9.29 -1.00
CA ALA A 62 -8.04 -9.75 -0.11
C ALA A 62 -6.99 -10.69 -0.73
N SER A 63 -5.82 -10.65 -0.10
CA SER A 63 -4.60 -11.40 -0.41
C SER A 63 -3.69 -11.38 0.83
N CYS A 64 -2.38 -11.52 0.66
CA CYS A 64 -1.43 -11.28 1.74
C CYS A 64 -1.24 -9.78 2.08
N THR A 65 -1.55 -8.87 1.16
CA THR A 65 -1.27 -7.43 1.30
C THR A 65 -2.44 -6.66 1.90
N ASN A 66 -3.66 -7.10 1.61
CA ASN A 66 -4.94 -6.57 2.05
C ASN A 66 -5.82 -7.74 2.52
N GLY A 67 -6.59 -7.57 3.59
CA GLY A 67 -7.38 -8.66 4.19
C GLY A 67 -7.39 -8.66 5.71
N ARG A 68 -6.97 -7.57 6.35
CA ARG A 68 -7.24 -7.32 7.76
C ARG A 68 -8.71 -6.96 7.93
N TYR A 69 -9.17 -6.94 9.18
CA TYR A 69 -10.55 -6.59 9.50
C TYR A 69 -10.93 -5.22 8.92
N GLU A 70 -10.03 -4.23 9.04
CA GLU A 70 -10.29 -2.87 8.55
C GLU A 70 -10.41 -2.81 7.01
N ASP A 71 -9.75 -3.73 6.28
CA ASP A 71 -9.85 -3.81 4.81
C ASP A 71 -11.23 -4.36 4.36
N PHE A 72 -11.89 -5.18 5.20
CA PHE A 72 -13.23 -5.72 4.91
C PHE A 72 -14.35 -4.82 5.43
N GLU A 73 -14.12 -4.07 6.50
CA GLU A 73 -15.12 -3.15 7.08
C GLU A 73 -15.51 -2.02 6.10
N ILE A 74 -14.61 -1.67 5.18
CA ILE A 74 -14.84 -0.63 4.17
C ILE A 74 -15.62 -1.10 2.93
N VAL A 75 -15.89 -2.41 2.81
CA VAL A 75 -16.60 -3.04 1.67
C VAL A 75 -18.07 -3.23 2.02
#